data_AF-A0A6N9PYL4-F1
#
_entry.id   AF-A0A6N9PYL4-F1
#
_cell.length_a   1.000
_cell.length_b   1.000
_cell.length_c   1.000
_cell.angle_alpha   90.00
_cell.angle_beta   90.00
_cell.angle_gamma   90.00
#
_symmetry.space_group_name_H-M   'P 1'
#
loop_
_entity.id
_entity.type
_entity.pdbx_description
1 polymer ?
#
loop_
_entity_poly.entity_id
_entity_poly.type
_entity_poly.pdbx_seq_one_letter_code
_entity_poly.pdbx_strand_id
1 'polypeptide(L)'
;MLSFIKDHYLVWVNYIYEAFFVYYVVILLSLLHQQIPLYVPFIITYVVGTFPITWGIIKGGSTLIYSFISLLVIFIFALLFDFTIYHTILITIISIWRFTVYLNEEKQEGLEKQIMFSLLIIPFCLLWFTDFMVDHVLYLFFIQIILFPLVKRENVAINENRKENMWMFLSMIIVSLFIALCVYFILPILSEVIIYIVSFIFIYSLGRIVEWLVLKIGTIETIDEYFSEMESGGANEVPPSIEGVNSNMLLSTILTSLVYITVIIIVGLLFIYLYKRTKNVVIAKNSKSIMLPTELFEESESFMNIKQKYSFHNNKMIRKKIDRFEHDLAKYGKGRKPSETIDHWLTRIDVDKNQSMKMIEVYKKARYGVEKINKQDKRSFIDSIKKIKGNFKKKI
;
A
#
# COMPACT_ATOMS: atom_id res chain seq x y z
N MET A 1 -11.51 26.96 4.13
CA MET A 1 -10.31 26.23 3.64
C MET A 1 -9.46 25.77 4.82
N LEU A 2 -8.98 26.66 5.69
CA LEU A 2 -8.24 26.27 6.90
C LEU A 2 -9.00 25.30 7.81
N SER A 3 -10.32 25.46 7.96
CA SER A 3 -11.16 24.50 8.69
C SER A 3 -11.13 23.10 8.08
N PHE A 4 -11.31 22.99 6.75
CA PHE A 4 -11.25 21.71 6.05
C PHE A 4 -9.87 21.05 6.16
N ILE A 5 -8.79 21.83 6.03
CA ILE A 5 -7.43 21.33 6.22
C ILE A 5 -7.24 20.83 7.64
N LYS A 6 -7.80 21.52 8.65
CA LYS A 6 -7.77 21.06 10.04
C LYS A 6 -8.53 19.75 10.22
N ASP A 7 -9.72 19.65 9.63
CA ASP A 7 -10.57 18.46 9.71
C ASP A 7 -9.97 17.25 8.96
N HIS A 8 -9.16 17.51 7.93
CA HIS A 8 -8.51 16.49 7.09
C HIS A 8 -6.97 16.53 7.22
N TYR A 9 -6.44 17.04 8.34
CA TYR A 9 -5.00 17.21 8.52
C TYR A 9 -4.25 15.88 8.39
N LEU A 10 -4.80 14.82 8.98
CA LEU A 10 -4.22 13.48 8.93
C LEU A 10 -4.12 12.95 7.50
N VAL A 11 -5.13 13.22 6.67
CA VAL A 11 -5.14 12.85 5.25
C VAL A 11 -3.96 13.50 4.53
N TRP A 12 -3.73 14.79 4.76
CA TRP A 12 -2.61 15.52 4.17
C TRP A 12 -1.25 15.04 4.66
N VAL A 13 -1.10 14.77 5.96
CA VAL A 13 0.15 14.25 6.53
C VAL A 13 0.52 12.91 5.89
N ASN A 14 -0.43 11.98 5.81
CA ASN A 14 -0.19 10.68 5.20
C ASN A 14 0.03 10.77 3.69
N TYR A 15 -0.67 11.69 3.01
CA TYR A 15 -0.47 11.95 1.59
C TYR A 15 0.93 12.50 1.29
N ILE A 16 1.41 13.46 2.07
CA ILE A 16 2.77 14.00 1.97
C ILE A 16 3.80 12.91 2.29
N TYR A 17 3.55 12.09 3.31
CA TYR A 17 4.43 10.98 3.65
C TYR A 17 4.53 9.95 2.51
N GLU A 18 3.41 9.66 1.83
CA GLU A 18 3.43 8.78 0.67
C GLU A 18 4.17 9.37 -0.53
N ALA A 19 4.31 10.70 -0.61
CA ALA A 19 5.08 11.35 -1.67
C ALA A 19 6.53 10.84 -1.72
N PHE A 20 7.13 10.44 -0.58
CA PHE A 20 8.44 9.77 -0.57
C PHE A 20 8.42 8.47 -1.39
N PHE A 21 7.42 7.62 -1.18
CA PHE A 21 7.29 6.37 -1.93
C PHE A 21 7.12 6.62 -3.43
N VAL A 22 6.24 7.55 -3.80
CA VAL A 22 6.03 7.94 -5.20
C VAL A 22 7.31 8.50 -5.81
N TYR A 23 8.07 9.29 -5.04
CA TYR A 23 9.34 9.84 -5.49
C TYR A 23 10.39 8.75 -5.77
N TYR A 24 10.50 7.71 -4.95
CA TYR A 24 11.42 6.60 -5.28
C TYR A 24 11.03 5.88 -6.56
N VAL A 25 9.73 5.71 -6.83
CA VAL A 25 9.25 5.16 -8.11
C VAL A 25 9.61 6.08 -9.27
N VAL A 26 9.49 7.40 -9.09
CA VAL A 26 9.92 8.39 -10.08
C VAL A 26 11.44 8.29 -10.33
N ILE A 27 12.27 8.22 -9.27
CA ILE A 27 13.72 8.04 -9.39
C ILE A 27 14.06 6.79 -10.21
N LEU A 28 13.38 5.68 -9.98
CA LEU A 28 13.61 4.44 -10.75
C LEU A 28 13.40 4.63 -12.25
N LEU A 29 12.42 5.46 -12.65
CA LEU A 29 12.19 5.79 -14.07
C LEU A 29 13.18 6.83 -14.59
N SER A 30 13.61 7.74 -13.72
CA SER A 30 14.67 8.70 -14.00
C SER A 30 16.01 8.02 -14.31
N LEU A 31 16.24 6.80 -13.82
CA LEU A 31 17.42 5.98 -14.16
C LEU A 31 17.61 5.83 -15.67
N LEU A 32 16.52 5.74 -16.43
CA LEU A 32 16.56 5.54 -17.88
C LEU A 32 17.12 6.74 -18.64
N HIS A 33 17.01 7.95 -18.07
CA HIS A 33 17.34 9.20 -18.76
C HIS A 33 18.45 10.00 -18.08
N GLN A 34 19.03 9.46 -16.99
CA GLN A 34 20.09 10.12 -16.20
C GLN A 34 19.71 11.52 -15.68
N GLN A 35 18.41 11.83 -15.59
CA GLN A 35 17.89 13.11 -15.10
C GLN A 35 17.00 12.86 -13.89
N ILE A 36 17.54 13.07 -12.69
CA ILE A 36 16.78 12.92 -11.45
C ILE A 36 16.06 14.24 -11.13
N PRO A 37 14.72 14.24 -11.02
CA PRO A 37 14.01 15.42 -10.59
C PRO A 37 14.36 15.75 -9.14
N LEU A 38 14.61 17.02 -8.83
CA LEU A 38 14.85 17.45 -7.46
C LEU A 38 13.62 17.17 -6.58
N TYR A 39 13.85 16.69 -5.36
CA TYR A 39 12.77 16.29 -4.44
C TYR A 39 11.83 17.43 -4.05
N VAL A 40 12.39 18.62 -3.81
CA VAL A 40 11.60 19.80 -3.39
C VAL A 40 10.62 20.23 -4.49
N PRO A 41 11.06 20.47 -5.75
CA PRO A 41 10.17 20.63 -6.89
C PRO A 41 9.11 19.53 -7.04
N PHE A 42 9.48 18.28 -6.80
CA PHE A 42 8.55 17.16 -6.88
C PHE A 42 7.45 17.27 -5.83
N ILE A 43 7.80 17.51 -4.55
CA ILE A 43 6.80 17.71 -3.48
C ILE A 43 5.88 18.87 -3.84
N ILE A 44 6.44 20.01 -4.26
CA ILE A 44 5.65 21.21 -4.58
C ILE A 44 4.64 20.86 -5.66
N THR A 45 5.08 20.22 -6.73
CA THR A 45 4.21 19.77 -7.83
C THR A 45 3.14 18.79 -7.35
N TYR A 46 3.50 17.83 -6.51
CA TYR A 46 2.61 16.80 -5.98
C TYR A 46 1.53 17.38 -5.05
N VAL A 47 1.90 18.27 -4.13
CA VAL A 47 1.00 18.87 -3.14
C VAL A 47 0.15 19.98 -3.76
N VAL A 48 0.75 20.91 -4.50
CA VAL A 48 0.01 22.00 -5.16
C VAL A 48 -0.92 21.43 -6.23
N GLY A 49 -0.47 20.40 -6.94
CA GLY A 49 -1.24 19.70 -7.95
C GLY A 49 -2.58 19.16 -7.46
N THR A 50 -2.66 18.69 -6.22
CA THR A 50 -3.89 18.10 -5.65
C THR A 50 -4.81 19.10 -4.97
N PHE A 51 -4.36 20.34 -4.80
CA PHE A 51 -5.14 21.39 -4.18
C PHE A 51 -6.51 21.66 -4.85
N PRO A 52 -6.64 21.71 -6.20
CA PRO A 52 -7.93 21.88 -6.85
C PRO A 52 -8.96 20.80 -6.49
N ILE A 53 -8.54 19.55 -6.28
CA ILE A 53 -9.42 18.44 -5.88
C ILE A 53 -10.02 18.73 -4.50
N THR A 54 -9.20 19.16 -3.53
CA THR A 54 -9.73 19.54 -2.21
C THR A 54 -10.68 20.71 -2.26
N TRP A 55 -10.34 21.72 -3.05
CA TRP A 55 -11.21 22.88 -3.23
C TRP A 55 -12.57 22.48 -3.79
N GLY A 56 -12.57 21.58 -4.76
CA GLY A 56 -13.78 21.03 -5.36
C GLY A 56 -14.69 20.32 -4.37
N ILE A 57 -14.11 19.48 -3.51
CA ILE A 57 -14.84 18.73 -2.49
C ILE A 57 -15.43 19.68 -1.44
N ILE A 58 -14.67 20.68 -0.98
CA ILE A 58 -15.15 21.70 -0.02
C ILE A 58 -16.36 22.45 -0.58
N LYS A 59 -16.35 22.75 -1.89
CA LYS A 59 -17.42 23.48 -2.56
C LYS A 59 -18.58 22.59 -3.03
N GLY A 60 -18.52 21.28 -2.78
CA GLY A 60 -19.54 20.32 -3.23
C GLY A 60 -19.64 20.21 -4.75
N GLY A 61 -18.59 20.55 -5.48
CA GLY A 61 -18.56 20.43 -6.94
C GLY A 61 -18.15 19.04 -7.41
N SER A 62 -18.31 18.79 -8.72
CA SER A 62 -17.99 17.47 -9.32
C SER A 62 -16.49 17.16 -9.25
N THR A 63 -16.11 16.08 -8.56
CA THR A 63 -14.72 15.61 -8.42
C THR A 63 -14.00 15.46 -9.77
N LEU A 64 -14.74 15.12 -10.83
CA LEU A 64 -14.17 14.98 -12.18
C LEU A 64 -13.64 16.32 -12.72
N ILE A 65 -14.42 17.41 -12.60
CA ILE A 65 -14.02 18.73 -13.10
C ILE A 65 -12.74 19.19 -12.39
N TYR A 66 -12.68 19.03 -11.06
CA TYR A 66 -11.51 19.43 -10.30
C TYR A 66 -10.29 18.53 -10.49
N SER A 67 -10.49 17.26 -10.89
CA SER A 67 -9.40 16.38 -11.31
C SER A 67 -8.79 16.83 -12.64
N PHE A 68 -9.60 17.31 -13.59
CA PHE A 68 -9.10 17.93 -14.82
C PHE A 68 -8.31 19.22 -14.54
N ILE A 69 -8.79 20.06 -13.63
CA ILE A 69 -8.05 21.27 -13.22
C ILE A 69 -6.72 20.89 -12.53
N SER A 70 -6.74 19.89 -11.66
CA SER A 70 -5.55 19.33 -11.01
C SER A 70 -4.50 18.85 -12.03
N LEU A 71 -4.93 18.15 -13.08
CA LEU A 71 -4.06 17.73 -14.17
C LEU A 71 -3.36 18.92 -14.83
N LEU A 72 -4.09 20.00 -15.13
CA LEU A 72 -3.50 21.21 -15.73
C LEU A 72 -2.50 21.89 -14.77
N VAL A 73 -2.82 21.98 -13.48
CA VAL A 73 -1.92 22.56 -12.47
C VAL A 73 -0.64 21.73 -12.37
N ILE A 74 -0.74 20.41 -12.26
CA ILE A 74 0.43 19.51 -12.21
C ILE A 74 1.29 19.69 -13.46
N PHE A 75 0.67 19.75 -14.64
CA PHE A 75 1.38 19.94 -15.89
C PHE A 75 2.14 21.27 -15.94
N ILE A 76 1.53 22.38 -15.51
CA ILE A 76 2.17 23.70 -15.45
C ILE A 76 3.37 23.69 -14.50
N PHE A 77 3.22 23.15 -13.29
CA PHE A 77 4.32 23.07 -12.33
C PHE A 77 5.42 22.12 -12.78
N ALA A 78 5.07 21.02 -13.42
CA ALA A 78 6.04 20.08 -13.97
C ALA A 78 6.88 20.71 -15.09
N LEU A 79 6.27 21.53 -15.97
CA LEU A 79 7.00 22.32 -16.95
C LEU A 79 7.89 23.39 -16.30
N LEU A 80 7.43 24.03 -15.22
CA LEU A 80 8.21 25.06 -14.50
C LEU A 80 9.48 24.49 -13.87
N PHE A 81 9.48 23.20 -13.53
CA PHE A 81 10.60 22.50 -12.90
C PHE A 81 11.35 21.55 -13.86
N ASP A 82 11.14 21.71 -15.16
CA ASP A 82 11.80 20.92 -16.21
C ASP A 82 11.63 19.40 -16.06
N PHE A 83 10.47 18.96 -15.56
CA PHE A 83 10.17 17.53 -15.52
C PHE A 83 9.89 17.01 -16.92
N THR A 84 10.52 15.88 -17.26
CA THR A 84 10.23 15.19 -18.52
C THR A 84 8.76 14.79 -18.59
N ILE A 85 8.22 14.72 -19.82
CA ILE A 85 6.80 14.40 -20.06
C ILE A 85 6.35 13.11 -19.37
N TYR A 86 7.23 12.11 -19.28
CA TYR A 86 6.94 10.82 -18.64
C TYR A 86 6.80 10.96 -17.12
N HIS A 87 7.67 11.72 -16.47
CA HIS A 87 7.54 12.03 -15.04
C HIS A 87 6.24 12.78 -14.77
N THR A 88 5.92 13.78 -15.61
CA THR A 88 4.68 14.56 -15.48
C THR A 88 3.43 13.69 -15.55
N ILE A 89 3.34 12.79 -16.53
CA ILE A 89 2.21 11.86 -16.67
C ILE A 89 2.11 10.96 -15.43
N LEU A 90 3.22 10.40 -14.97
CA LEU A 90 3.24 9.50 -13.83
C LEU A 90 2.85 10.20 -12.52
N ILE A 91 3.44 11.37 -12.25
CA ILE A 91 3.12 12.19 -11.09
C ILE A 91 1.63 12.54 -11.12
N THR A 92 1.09 12.93 -12.28
CA THR A 92 -0.32 13.27 -12.45
C THR A 92 -1.23 12.09 -12.11
N ILE A 93 -1.02 10.94 -12.74
CA ILE A 93 -1.87 9.77 -12.55
C ILE A 93 -1.83 9.31 -11.09
N ILE A 94 -0.63 9.19 -10.51
CA ILE A 94 -0.46 8.69 -9.14
C ILE A 94 -1.01 9.69 -8.12
N SER A 95 -0.71 10.98 -8.26
CA SER A 95 -1.16 12.01 -7.32
C SER A 95 -2.69 12.08 -7.26
N ILE A 96 -3.38 12.17 -8.40
CA ILE A 96 -4.84 12.25 -8.47
C ILE A 96 -5.47 10.96 -7.93
N TRP A 97 -4.97 9.79 -8.36
CA TRP A 97 -5.51 8.50 -7.92
C TRP A 97 -5.34 8.32 -6.41
N ARG A 98 -4.12 8.49 -5.87
CA ARG A 98 -3.84 8.31 -4.45
C ARG A 98 -4.58 9.31 -3.58
N PHE A 99 -4.63 10.56 -4.01
CA PHE A 99 -5.36 11.59 -3.26
C PHE A 99 -6.86 11.27 -3.17
N THR A 100 -7.46 10.82 -4.28
CA THR A 100 -8.87 10.40 -4.31
C THR A 100 -9.11 9.17 -3.42
N VAL A 101 -8.17 8.23 -3.36
CA VAL A 101 -8.27 7.07 -2.46
C VAL A 101 -8.27 7.52 -1.00
N TYR A 102 -7.34 8.39 -0.60
CA TYR A 102 -7.27 8.87 0.78
C TYR A 102 -8.48 9.68 1.24
N LEU A 103 -9.12 10.40 0.32
CA LEU A 103 -10.34 11.12 0.63
C LEU A 103 -11.54 10.20 0.87
N ASN A 104 -11.53 9.00 0.28
CA ASN A 104 -12.63 8.04 0.37
C ASN A 104 -12.42 6.97 1.46
N GLU A 105 -11.19 6.75 1.92
CA GLU A 105 -10.87 5.73 2.93
C GLU A 105 -10.83 6.35 4.34
N GLU A 106 -11.75 5.92 5.22
CA GLU A 106 -11.82 6.40 6.61
C GLU A 106 -10.67 5.88 7.50
N LYS A 107 -10.08 4.73 7.14
CA LYS A 107 -8.95 4.13 7.86
C LYS A 107 -7.77 3.94 6.92
N GLN A 108 -6.63 4.47 7.32
CA GLN A 108 -5.41 4.36 6.57
C GLN A 108 -4.58 3.21 7.10
N GLU A 109 -4.64 2.08 6.39
CA GLU A 109 -3.80 0.92 6.65
C GLU A 109 -2.72 0.82 5.57
N GLY A 110 -1.44 0.71 5.96
CA GLY A 110 -0.36 0.39 5.02
C GLY A 110 0.87 1.28 5.04
N LEU A 111 1.01 2.19 6.01
CA LEU A 111 2.27 2.94 6.21
C LEU A 111 3.46 1.99 6.40
N GLU A 112 3.29 0.87 7.10
CA GLU A 112 4.34 -0.14 7.25
C GLU A 112 4.76 -0.72 5.89
N LYS A 113 3.78 -0.99 5.01
CA LYS A 113 4.04 -1.56 3.68
C LYS A 113 4.84 -0.57 2.82
N GLN A 114 4.55 0.73 2.91
CA GLN A 114 5.29 1.75 2.18
C GLN A 114 6.76 1.77 2.56
N ILE A 115 7.10 1.69 3.85
CA ILE A 115 8.50 1.59 4.29
C ILE A 115 9.15 0.31 3.77
N MET A 116 8.46 -0.82 3.88
CA MET A 116 9.00 -2.09 3.38
C MET A 116 9.30 -2.01 1.88
N PHE A 117 8.43 -1.37 1.09
CA PHE A 117 8.69 -1.16 -0.33
C PHE A 117 9.82 -0.16 -0.59
N SER A 118 9.90 0.95 0.15
CA SER A 118 11.02 1.90 0.06
C SER A 118 12.35 1.20 0.35
N LEU A 119 12.41 0.38 1.40
CA LEU A 119 13.59 -0.42 1.77
C LEU A 119 14.03 -1.39 0.65
N LEU A 120 13.09 -1.90 -0.15
CA LEU A 120 13.42 -2.76 -1.30
C LEU A 120 13.91 -1.96 -2.51
N ILE A 121 13.40 -0.74 -2.72
CA ILE A 121 13.75 0.11 -3.86
C ILE A 121 15.15 0.72 -3.68
N ILE A 122 15.55 1.06 -2.45
CA ILE A 122 16.80 1.77 -2.19
C ILE A 122 18.04 0.98 -2.62
N PRO A 123 18.23 -0.30 -2.24
CA PRO A 123 19.37 -1.09 -2.73
C PRO A 123 19.44 -1.12 -4.25
N PHE A 124 18.28 -1.15 -4.92
CA PHE A 124 18.23 -1.10 -6.37
C PHE A 124 18.73 0.23 -6.94
N CYS A 125 18.33 1.36 -6.34
CA CYS A 125 18.88 2.67 -6.71
C CYS A 125 20.40 2.72 -6.47
N LEU A 126 20.88 2.14 -5.36
CA LEU A 126 22.30 2.18 -4.96
C LEU A 126 23.19 1.33 -5.86
N LEU A 127 22.69 0.21 -6.38
CA LEU A 127 23.43 -0.60 -7.35
C LEU A 127 23.56 0.09 -8.72
N TRP A 128 22.68 1.03 -9.04
CA TRP A 128 22.65 1.68 -10.35
C TRP A 128 23.45 2.99 -10.41
N PHE A 129 23.57 3.72 -9.30
CA PHE A 129 24.20 5.04 -9.27
C PHE A 129 25.64 5.02 -8.73
N THR A 130 26.52 5.73 -9.43
CA THR A 130 27.94 5.85 -9.10
C THR A 130 28.22 7.21 -8.42
N ASP A 131 27.95 7.33 -7.12
CA ASP A 131 28.41 8.41 -6.22
C ASP A 131 27.38 9.50 -5.85
N PHE A 132 27.23 10.62 -6.57
CA PHE A 132 26.45 11.78 -6.05
C PHE A 132 24.96 11.50 -5.76
N MET A 133 24.37 10.55 -6.48
CA MET A 133 22.94 10.25 -6.39
C MET A 133 22.61 9.28 -5.25
N VAL A 134 23.60 8.50 -4.80
CA VAL A 134 23.47 7.59 -3.67
C VAL A 134 23.14 8.36 -2.40
N ASP A 135 23.90 9.43 -2.13
CA ASP A 135 23.73 10.24 -0.94
C ASP A 135 22.33 10.88 -0.87
N HIS A 136 21.83 11.41 -1.98
CA HIS A 136 20.51 12.03 -2.05
C HIS A 136 19.38 11.04 -1.73
N VAL A 137 19.43 9.84 -2.32
CA VAL A 137 18.43 8.79 -2.05
C VAL A 137 18.51 8.33 -0.60
N LEU A 138 19.72 8.18 -0.06
CA LEU A 138 19.92 7.85 1.34
C LEU A 138 19.36 8.94 2.27
N TYR A 139 19.68 10.21 2.05
CA TYR A 139 19.16 11.33 2.86
C TYR A 139 17.63 11.36 2.90
N LEU A 140 16.98 11.15 1.75
CA LEU A 140 15.52 11.08 1.72
C LEU A 140 14.97 9.88 2.48
N PHE A 141 15.67 8.75 2.44
CA PHE A 141 15.30 7.60 3.24
C PHE A 141 15.47 7.84 4.75
N PHE A 142 16.54 8.51 5.17
CA PHE A 142 16.71 8.94 6.56
C PHE A 142 15.56 9.81 7.01
N ILE A 143 15.21 10.82 6.21
CA ILE A 143 14.08 11.72 6.49
C ILE A 143 12.80 10.91 6.59
N GLN A 144 12.54 9.97 5.68
CA GLN A 144 11.36 9.11 5.72
C GLN A 144 11.29 8.26 6.99
N ILE A 145 12.39 7.62 7.40
CA ILE A 145 12.47 6.82 8.63
C ILE A 145 12.19 7.67 9.87
N ILE A 146 12.69 8.91 9.92
CA ILE A 146 12.48 9.83 11.04
C ILE A 146 11.04 10.33 11.07
N LEU A 147 10.45 10.60 9.91
CA LEU A 147 9.05 11.03 9.80
C LEU A 147 8.07 9.91 10.14
N PHE A 148 8.43 8.64 9.94
CA PHE A 148 7.50 7.54 10.16
C PHE A 148 6.91 7.46 11.58
N PRO A 149 7.71 7.49 12.68
CA PRO A 149 7.15 7.55 14.03
C PRO A 149 6.23 8.74 14.26
N LEU A 150 6.55 9.90 13.67
CA LEU A 150 5.72 11.11 13.78
C LEU A 150 4.35 10.90 13.13
N VAL A 151 4.34 10.41 11.90
CA VAL A 151 3.11 10.12 11.15
C VAL A 151 2.31 9.02 11.83
N LYS A 152 2.96 7.96 12.30
CA LYS A 152 2.31 6.84 13.00
C LYS A 152 1.64 7.28 14.29
N ARG A 153 2.32 8.11 15.10
CA ARG A 153 1.76 8.66 16.34
C ARG A 153 0.47 9.43 16.07
N GLU A 154 0.48 10.33 15.07
CA GLU A 154 -0.72 11.12 14.74
C GLU A 154 -1.88 10.22 14.27
N ASN A 155 -1.58 9.16 13.50
CA ASN A 155 -2.60 8.18 13.11
C ASN A 155 -3.20 7.43 14.30
N VAL A 156 -2.38 6.99 15.25
CA VAL A 156 -2.86 6.28 16.45
C VAL A 156 -3.65 7.23 17.36
N ALA A 157 -3.15 8.44 17.59
CA ALA A 157 -3.78 9.43 18.45
C ALA A 157 -5.20 9.79 17.98
N ILE A 158 -5.40 9.95 16.67
CA ILE A 158 -6.70 10.30 16.09
C ILE A 158 -7.63 9.08 16.01
N ASN A 159 -7.14 7.92 15.58
CA ASN A 159 -8.00 6.75 15.33
C ASN A 159 -8.38 5.98 16.59
N GLU A 160 -7.46 5.86 17.56
CA GLU A 160 -7.68 5.05 18.77
C GLU A 160 -8.07 5.91 19.98
N ASN A 161 -8.09 7.23 19.83
CA ASN A 161 -8.34 8.21 20.91
C ASN A 161 -7.51 7.94 22.18
N ARG A 162 -6.36 7.28 22.00
CA ARG A 162 -5.49 6.78 23.05
C ARG A 162 -4.33 7.74 23.17
N LYS A 163 -4.09 8.24 24.39
CA LYS A 163 -2.83 8.92 24.68
C LYS A 163 -1.71 7.88 24.63
N GLU A 164 -0.96 7.89 23.53
CA GLU A 164 0.24 7.05 23.42
C GLU A 164 1.23 7.43 24.53
N ASN A 165 1.91 6.41 25.04
CA ASN A 165 2.98 6.59 26.01
C ASN A 165 4.16 7.28 25.32
N MET A 166 4.56 8.47 25.80
CA MET A 166 5.67 9.24 25.26
C MET A 166 6.97 8.42 25.17
N TRP A 167 7.16 7.47 26.09
CA TRP A 167 8.29 6.53 26.08
C TRP A 167 8.29 5.58 24.89
N MET A 168 7.11 5.09 24.46
CA MET A 168 7.00 4.23 23.28
C MET A 168 7.35 5.01 22.02
N PHE A 169 6.88 6.26 21.91
CA PHE A 169 7.22 7.15 20.81
C PHE A 169 8.72 7.47 20.74
N LEU A 170 9.32 7.83 21.88
CA LEU A 170 10.76 8.09 21.96
C LEU A 170 11.57 6.84 21.60
N SER A 171 11.14 5.66 22.06
CA SER A 171 11.75 4.38 21.67
C SER A 171 11.65 4.14 20.17
N MET A 172 10.52 4.46 19.52
CA MET A 172 10.39 4.32 18.07
C MET A 172 11.36 5.25 17.32
N ILE A 173 11.53 6.50 17.77
CA ILE A 173 12.50 7.42 17.16
C ILE A 173 13.93 6.88 17.32
N ILE A 174 14.30 6.42 18.51
CA ILE A 174 15.64 5.88 18.77
C ILE A 174 15.91 4.65 17.90
N VAL A 175 14.94 3.72 17.82
CA VAL A 175 15.05 2.52 16.97
C VAL A 175 15.14 2.90 15.49
N SER A 176 14.32 3.84 15.03
CA SER A 176 14.38 4.39 13.67
C SER A 176 15.76 4.96 13.35
N LEU A 177 16.31 5.82 14.22
CA LEU A 177 17.65 6.39 14.04
C LEU A 177 18.74 5.32 14.05
N PHE A 178 18.63 4.32 14.92
CA PHE A 178 19.56 3.19 14.96
C PHE A 178 19.52 2.37 13.68
N ILE A 179 18.32 2.02 13.17
CA ILE A 179 18.15 1.32 11.90
C ILE A 179 18.76 2.13 10.76
N ALA A 180 18.47 3.42 10.72
CA ALA A 180 18.99 4.29 9.68
C ALA A 180 20.52 4.34 9.71
N LEU A 181 21.12 4.48 10.90
CA LEU A 181 22.57 4.47 11.08
C LEU A 181 23.19 3.13 10.67
N CYS A 182 22.57 2.01 11.05
CA CYS A 182 22.97 0.68 10.59
C CYS A 182 22.93 0.59 9.06
N VAL A 183 21.87 1.10 8.41
CA VAL A 183 21.77 1.13 6.95
C VAL A 183 22.88 1.98 6.33
N TYR A 184 23.19 3.16 6.90
CA TYR A 184 24.29 4.00 6.41
C TYR A 184 25.63 3.26 6.33
N PHE A 185 25.98 2.54 7.40
CA PHE A 185 27.28 1.87 7.51
C PHE A 185 27.31 0.51 6.81
N ILE A 186 26.23 -0.27 6.88
CA ILE A 186 26.19 -1.64 6.35
C ILE A 186 25.97 -1.64 4.84
N LEU A 187 25.14 -0.73 4.31
CA LEU A 187 24.71 -0.82 2.92
C LEU A 187 25.86 -0.64 1.92
N PRO A 188 26.83 0.29 2.09
CA PRO A 188 28.01 0.36 1.21
C PRO A 188 28.78 -0.97 1.17
N ILE A 189 29.08 -1.56 2.33
CA ILE A 189 29.77 -2.85 2.44
C ILE A 189 28.95 -3.95 1.75
N LEU A 190 27.64 -3.97 1.99
CA LEU A 190 26.73 -4.96 1.42
C LEU A 190 26.60 -4.81 -0.10
N SER A 191 26.66 -3.58 -0.62
CA SER A 191 26.65 -3.31 -2.06
C SER A 191 27.93 -3.82 -2.74
N GLU A 192 29.11 -3.62 -2.12
CA GLU A 192 30.37 -4.17 -2.64
C GLU A 192 30.34 -5.71 -2.66
N VAL A 193 29.85 -6.32 -1.58
CA VAL A 193 29.69 -7.78 -1.51
C VAL A 193 28.70 -8.29 -2.55
N ILE A 194 27.56 -7.61 -2.75
CA ILE A 194 26.59 -7.98 -3.80
C ILE A 194 27.21 -7.84 -5.18
N ILE A 195 27.89 -6.72 -5.48
CA ILE A 195 28.55 -6.51 -6.76
C ILE A 195 29.60 -7.60 -6.99
N TYR A 196 30.38 -7.95 -5.97
CA TYR A 196 31.33 -9.05 -6.02
C TYR A 196 30.65 -10.40 -6.33
N ILE A 197 29.59 -10.76 -5.59
CA ILE A 197 28.86 -12.03 -5.79
C ILE A 197 28.20 -12.08 -7.16
N VAL A 198 27.53 -11.01 -7.58
CA VAL A 198 26.88 -10.92 -8.90
C VAL A 198 27.93 -11.02 -9.99
N SER A 199 29.04 -10.28 -9.88
CA SER A 199 30.15 -10.35 -10.85
C SER A 199 30.75 -11.75 -10.89
N PHE A 200 30.94 -12.40 -9.75
CA PHE A 200 31.44 -13.77 -9.66
C PHE A 200 30.49 -14.76 -10.36
N ILE A 201 29.19 -14.71 -10.06
CA ILE A 201 28.18 -15.56 -10.70
C ILE A 201 28.13 -15.31 -12.20
N PHE A 202 28.18 -14.04 -12.62
CA PHE A 202 28.06 -13.64 -14.01
C PHE A 202 29.31 -14.05 -14.81
N ILE A 203 30.50 -13.72 -14.33
CA ILE A 203 31.77 -14.13 -14.94
C ILE A 203 31.87 -15.65 -15.00
N TYR A 204 31.48 -16.36 -13.93
CA TYR A 204 31.53 -17.82 -13.93
C TYR A 204 30.49 -18.42 -14.89
N SER A 205 29.25 -17.95 -14.86
CA SER A 205 28.16 -18.53 -15.67
C SER A 205 28.29 -18.15 -17.15
N LEU A 206 28.48 -16.87 -17.46
CA LEU A 206 28.67 -16.42 -18.83
C LEU A 206 30.05 -16.76 -19.37
N GLY A 207 31.09 -16.73 -18.54
CA GLY A 207 32.42 -17.20 -18.96
C GLY A 207 32.36 -18.64 -19.44
N ARG A 208 31.62 -19.52 -18.75
CA ARG A 208 31.38 -20.90 -19.20
C ARG A 208 30.54 -21.00 -20.47
N ILE A 209 29.53 -20.16 -20.63
CA ILE A 209 28.71 -20.14 -21.85
C ILE A 209 29.53 -19.63 -23.04
N VAL A 210 30.32 -18.57 -22.84
CA VAL A 210 31.21 -18.00 -23.87
C VAL A 210 32.31 -19.01 -24.21
N GLU A 211 32.95 -19.63 -23.22
CA GLU A 211 33.92 -20.72 -23.40
C GLU A 211 33.30 -21.87 -24.23
N TRP A 212 32.09 -22.32 -23.85
CA TRP A 212 31.36 -23.35 -24.59
C TRP A 212 31.02 -22.94 -26.02
N LEU A 213 30.59 -21.69 -26.23
CA LEU A 213 30.31 -21.13 -27.57
C LEU A 213 31.58 -21.03 -28.40
N VAL A 214 32.70 -20.57 -27.82
CA VAL A 214 34.00 -20.50 -28.48
C VAL A 214 34.49 -21.89 -28.85
N LEU A 215 34.34 -22.89 -27.98
CA LEU A 215 34.68 -24.28 -28.30
C LEU A 215 33.78 -24.90 -29.40
N LYS A 216 32.53 -24.44 -29.52
CA LYS A 216 31.58 -24.91 -30.53
C LYS A 216 31.70 -24.20 -31.87
N ILE A 217 32.09 -22.94 -31.87
CA ILE A 217 32.28 -22.10 -33.06
C ILE A 217 33.73 -22.20 -33.56
N GLY A 218 34.68 -22.43 -32.63
CA GLY A 218 36.12 -22.56 -32.84
C GLY A 218 36.60 -23.89 -33.42
N THR A 219 35.75 -24.59 -34.17
CA THR A 219 36.22 -25.41 -35.32
C THR A 219 36.43 -24.52 -36.55
N ILE A 220 37.04 -23.35 -36.34
CA ILE A 220 37.61 -22.51 -37.39
C ILE A 220 39.06 -22.33 -36.96
N GLU A 221 39.96 -22.93 -37.72
CA GLU A 221 41.40 -23.16 -37.48
C GLU A 221 42.26 -21.89 -37.29
N THR A 222 41.70 -20.71 -36.99
CA THR A 222 42.41 -19.43 -37.14
C THR A 222 42.95 -18.81 -35.85
N ILE A 223 42.69 -19.37 -34.67
CA ILE A 223 43.22 -18.79 -33.42
C ILE A 223 44.63 -19.28 -33.10
N ASP A 224 44.97 -20.54 -33.40
CA ASP A 224 46.34 -21.05 -33.20
C ASP A 224 47.33 -20.43 -34.20
N GLU A 225 46.89 -20.02 -35.39
CA GLU A 225 47.72 -19.34 -36.38
C GLU A 225 48.11 -17.91 -35.93
N TYR A 226 47.19 -17.20 -35.25
CA TYR A 226 47.44 -15.85 -34.72
C TYR A 226 48.38 -15.82 -33.50
N PHE A 227 48.41 -16.89 -32.69
CA PHE A 227 49.37 -17.01 -31.58
C PHE A 227 50.70 -17.63 -32.02
N SER A 228 50.71 -18.50 -33.03
CA SER A 228 51.94 -19.10 -33.59
C SER A 228 52.78 -18.12 -34.41
N GLU A 229 52.19 -17.10 -35.05
CA GLU A 229 52.96 -16.05 -35.74
C GLU A 229 53.65 -15.08 -34.77
N MET A 230 53.15 -14.96 -33.53
CA MET A 230 53.70 -14.03 -32.54
C MET A 230 54.94 -14.58 -31.82
N GLU A 231 55.17 -15.90 -31.83
CA GLU A 231 56.37 -16.56 -31.27
C GLU A 231 57.51 -16.76 -32.30
N SER A 232 57.27 -16.53 -33.60
CA SER A 232 58.24 -16.78 -34.69
C SER A 232 58.77 -15.51 -35.39
N GLY A 233 58.39 -14.31 -34.94
CA GLY A 233 58.78 -13.04 -35.55
C GLY A 233 59.90 -12.33 -34.78
N GLY A 234 61.16 -12.59 -35.13
CA GLY A 234 62.29 -11.85 -34.60
C GLY A 234 62.35 -10.40 -35.10
N ALA A 235 62.57 -9.50 -34.14
CA ALA A 235 63.19 -8.17 -34.25
C ALA A 235 62.50 -7.06 -35.09
N ASN A 236 62.08 -6.04 -34.35
CA ASN A 236 62.02 -4.62 -34.74
C ASN A 236 60.99 -4.19 -35.78
N GLU A 237 59.71 -4.42 -35.50
CA GLU A 237 58.70 -3.42 -35.84
C GLU A 237 57.84 -3.16 -34.60
N VAL A 238 57.81 -1.90 -34.16
CA VAL A 238 56.89 -1.44 -33.13
C VAL A 238 55.49 -1.70 -33.70
N PRO A 239 54.69 -2.62 -33.13
CA PRO A 239 53.34 -2.83 -33.62
C PRO A 239 52.62 -1.48 -33.50
N PRO A 240 51.85 -1.05 -34.51
CA PRO A 240 50.94 0.06 -34.31
C PRO A 240 50.14 -0.31 -33.08
N SER A 241 50.27 0.50 -32.02
CA SER A 241 49.42 0.38 -30.85
C SER A 241 48.01 0.36 -31.39
N ILE A 242 47.39 -0.81 -31.39
CA ILE A 242 45.96 -0.96 -31.60
C ILE A 242 45.40 -0.11 -30.46
N GLU A 243 45.08 1.15 -30.80
CA GLU A 243 44.29 2.06 -29.98
C GLU A 243 43.21 1.19 -29.38
N GLY A 244 43.31 0.99 -28.07
CA GLY A 244 42.55 -0.01 -27.35
C GLY A 244 41.10 0.13 -27.75
N VAL A 245 40.66 -0.75 -28.66
CA VAL A 245 39.25 -0.89 -29.01
C VAL A 245 38.61 -1.11 -27.67
N ASN A 246 37.82 -0.11 -27.31
CA ASN A 246 37.43 0.25 -25.96
C ASN A 246 36.61 -0.88 -25.36
N SER A 247 37.27 -1.98 -25.00
CA SER A 247 36.67 -3.25 -24.59
C SER A 247 35.89 -3.02 -23.31
N ASN A 248 36.39 -2.12 -22.46
CA ASN A 248 35.71 -1.60 -21.28
C ASN A 248 34.41 -0.85 -21.63
N MET A 249 34.34 -0.15 -22.78
CA MET A 249 33.14 0.57 -23.22
C MET A 249 32.09 -0.36 -23.86
N LEU A 250 32.51 -1.38 -24.62
CA LEU A 250 31.59 -2.40 -25.13
C LEU A 250 31.03 -3.25 -24.00
N LEU A 251 31.88 -3.66 -23.06
CA LEU A 251 31.49 -4.49 -21.92
C LEU A 251 30.60 -3.71 -20.93
N SER A 252 30.86 -2.40 -20.72
CA SER A 252 29.96 -1.55 -19.94
C SER A 252 28.62 -1.33 -20.62
N THR A 253 28.58 -1.18 -21.95
CA THR A 253 27.33 -1.03 -22.72
C THR A 253 26.49 -2.31 -22.66
N ILE A 254 27.12 -3.47 -22.81
CA ILE A 254 26.46 -4.78 -22.71
C ILE A 254 25.93 -5.02 -21.29
N LEU A 255 26.74 -4.75 -20.26
CA LEU A 255 26.27 -4.84 -18.87
C LEU A 255 25.08 -3.92 -18.62
N THR A 256 25.16 -2.66 -19.03
CA THR A 256 24.08 -1.67 -18.86
C THR A 256 22.78 -2.12 -19.54
N SER A 257 22.87 -2.65 -20.77
CA SER A 257 21.71 -3.20 -21.49
C SER A 257 21.09 -4.44 -20.83
N LEU A 258 21.90 -5.31 -20.23
CA LEU A 258 21.40 -6.47 -19.49
C LEU A 258 20.73 -6.07 -18.18
N VAL A 259 21.24 -5.06 -17.47
CA VAL A 259 20.53 -4.55 -16.28
C VAL A 259 19.20 -3.94 -16.70
N TYR A 260 19.10 -3.19 -17.81
CA TYR A 260 17.81 -2.68 -18.32
C TYR A 260 16.77 -3.78 -18.59
N ILE A 261 17.18 -4.87 -19.24
CA ILE A 261 16.29 -6.02 -19.49
C ILE A 261 15.80 -6.61 -18.16
N THR A 262 16.69 -6.71 -17.17
CA THR A 262 16.37 -7.25 -15.84
C THR A 262 15.39 -6.33 -15.09
N VAL A 263 15.57 -5.02 -15.15
CA VAL A 263 14.66 -4.02 -14.55
C VAL A 263 13.26 -4.15 -15.17
N ILE A 264 13.18 -4.22 -16.50
CA ILE A 264 11.91 -4.33 -17.24
C ILE A 264 11.17 -5.61 -16.83
N ILE A 265 11.88 -6.73 -16.67
CA ILE A 265 11.29 -7.99 -16.21
C ILE A 265 10.76 -7.84 -14.78
N ILE A 266 11.52 -7.27 -13.85
CA ILE A 266 11.11 -7.08 -12.45
C ILE A 266 9.90 -6.16 -12.35
N VAL A 267 9.92 -5.01 -13.05
CA VAL A 267 8.81 -4.06 -13.09
C VAL A 267 7.58 -4.69 -13.72
N GLY A 268 7.75 -5.45 -14.82
CA GLY A 268 6.69 -6.20 -15.46
C GLY A 268 6.06 -7.24 -14.52
N LEU A 269 6.86 -7.99 -13.78
CA LEU A 269 6.40 -8.95 -12.77
C LEU A 269 5.67 -8.27 -11.61
N LEU A 270 6.17 -7.12 -11.13
CA LEU A 270 5.50 -6.29 -10.13
C LEU A 270 4.15 -5.78 -10.64
N PHE A 271 4.08 -5.31 -11.88
CA PHE A 271 2.85 -4.84 -12.50
C PHE A 271 1.83 -5.98 -12.65
N ILE A 272 2.26 -7.16 -13.09
CA ILE A 272 1.42 -8.36 -13.18
C ILE A 272 0.92 -8.77 -11.78
N TYR A 273 1.78 -8.74 -10.76
CA TYR A 273 1.42 -9.04 -9.38
C TYR A 273 0.37 -8.07 -8.84
N LEU A 274 0.58 -6.77 -9.02
CA LEU A 274 -0.36 -5.72 -8.61
C LEU A 274 -1.69 -5.81 -9.35
N TYR A 275 -1.65 -6.05 -10.67
CA TYR A 275 -2.84 -6.25 -11.50
C TYR A 275 -3.67 -7.49 -11.07
N LYS A 276 -2.99 -8.61 -10.78
CA LYS A 276 -3.67 -9.80 -10.23
C LYS A 276 -4.26 -9.52 -8.85
N ARG A 277 -3.59 -8.73 -8.02
CA ARG A 277 -4.07 -8.38 -6.68
C ARG A 277 -5.29 -7.46 -6.74
N THR A 278 -5.31 -6.44 -7.59
CA THR A 278 -6.47 -5.55 -7.75
C THR A 278 -7.69 -6.31 -8.29
N LYS A 279 -7.51 -7.24 -9.23
CA LYS A 279 -8.61 -8.10 -9.71
C LYS A 279 -9.16 -9.02 -8.62
N ASN A 280 -8.29 -9.60 -7.79
CA ASN A 280 -8.69 -10.44 -6.66
C ASN A 280 -9.36 -9.65 -5.53
N VAL A 281 -8.99 -8.37 -5.32
CA VAL A 281 -9.65 -7.51 -4.33
C VAL A 281 -11.08 -7.15 -4.78
N VAL A 282 -11.31 -6.93 -6.08
CA VAL A 282 -12.67 -6.68 -6.62
C VAL A 282 -13.55 -7.94 -6.47
N ILE A 283 -13.00 -9.13 -6.69
CA ILE A 283 -13.74 -10.41 -6.52
C ILE A 283 -13.93 -10.76 -5.03
N ALA A 284 -12.96 -10.42 -4.17
CA ALA A 284 -13.07 -10.61 -2.72
C ALA A 284 -14.04 -9.63 -2.06
N LYS A 285 -14.19 -8.40 -2.59
CA LYS A 285 -15.19 -7.42 -2.08
C LYS A 285 -16.64 -7.87 -2.37
N ASN A 286 -16.83 -8.73 -3.36
CA ASN A 286 -18.12 -9.39 -3.63
C ASN A 286 -18.31 -10.72 -2.87
N SER A 287 -17.28 -11.24 -2.16
CA SER A 287 -17.33 -12.59 -1.57
C SER A 287 -16.82 -12.72 -0.12
N LYS A 288 -16.31 -11.68 0.54
CA LYS A 288 -15.92 -11.75 1.96
C LYS A 288 -16.90 -11.04 2.88
N SER A 289 -17.73 -11.89 3.49
CA SER A 289 -17.93 -12.01 4.93
C SER A 289 -17.89 -10.71 5.73
N ILE A 290 -19.06 -10.36 6.25
CA ILE A 290 -19.28 -9.53 7.42
C ILE A 290 -18.49 -10.15 8.60
N MET A 291 -17.21 -9.79 8.74
CA MET A 291 -16.51 -9.84 10.02
C MET A 291 -16.67 -8.45 10.62
N LEU A 292 -17.68 -8.32 11.48
CA LEU A 292 -17.85 -7.16 12.33
C LEU A 292 -16.65 -7.07 13.30
N PRO A 293 -16.04 -5.89 13.47
CA PRO A 293 -14.99 -5.69 14.46
C PRO A 293 -15.54 -5.99 15.85
N THR A 294 -14.84 -6.86 16.57
CA THR A 294 -15.02 -7.03 18.02
C THR A 294 -14.29 -5.86 18.69
N GLU A 295 -14.90 -4.67 18.64
CA GLU A 295 -14.51 -3.60 19.54
C GLU A 295 -15.24 -3.81 20.86
N LEU A 296 -14.44 -4.00 21.90
CA LEU A 296 -14.81 -4.04 23.31
C LEU A 296 -15.68 -2.82 23.63
N PHE A 297 -16.96 -3.05 23.91
CA PHE A 297 -17.82 -2.04 24.53
C PHE A 297 -17.93 -2.36 26.00
N GLU A 298 -17.25 -1.54 26.80
CA GLU A 298 -17.45 -1.41 28.23
C GLU A 298 -18.93 -1.25 28.56
N GLU A 299 -19.33 -2.01 29.57
CA GLU A 299 -20.66 -2.08 30.13
C GLU A 299 -20.86 -0.87 31.05
N SER A 300 -21.35 0.25 30.52
CA SER A 300 -21.95 1.29 31.36
C SER A 300 -23.47 1.21 31.25
N GLU A 301 -24.08 0.50 32.20
CA GLU A 301 -25.51 0.63 32.48
C GLU A 301 -25.81 2.06 32.94
N SER A 302 -26.46 2.85 32.08
CA SER A 302 -27.20 4.02 32.54
C SER A 302 -28.48 4.14 31.72
N PHE A 303 -29.54 3.58 32.29
CA PHE A 303 -30.91 3.84 31.89
C PHE A 303 -31.33 5.19 32.47
N MET A 304 -31.46 6.23 31.64
CA MET A 304 -32.61 7.14 31.67
C MET A 304 -32.54 8.22 30.59
N ASN A 305 -33.71 8.48 30.00
CA ASN A 305 -34.11 9.72 29.33
C ASN A 305 -33.36 10.16 28.07
N ILE A 306 -33.76 9.61 26.91
CA ILE A 306 -33.71 10.39 25.65
C ILE A 306 -35.04 10.27 24.91
N LYS A 307 -35.68 11.45 24.79
CA LYS A 307 -36.92 11.72 24.08
C LYS A 307 -36.83 11.33 22.60
N GLN A 308 -38.00 10.97 22.08
CA GLN A 308 -38.32 10.63 20.70
C GLN A 308 -37.55 11.46 19.63
N LYS A 309 -36.75 10.77 18.82
CA LYS A 309 -36.44 11.19 17.44
C LYS A 309 -36.78 10.04 16.48
N TYR A 310 -37.48 10.41 15.40
CA TYR A 310 -38.42 9.57 14.66
C TYR A 310 -37.80 8.47 13.76
N SER A 311 -38.50 7.34 13.73
CA SER A 311 -38.55 6.24 12.73
C SER A 311 -37.27 5.51 12.29
N PHE A 312 -36.23 6.17 11.77
CA PHE A 312 -35.13 5.46 11.09
C PHE A 312 -34.13 4.79 12.05
N HIS A 313 -33.83 5.46 13.17
CA HIS A 313 -32.89 4.93 14.18
C HIS A 313 -33.48 3.71 14.93
N ASN A 314 -34.80 3.65 15.04
CA ASN A 314 -35.51 2.62 15.79
C ASN A 314 -35.51 1.25 15.10
N ASN A 315 -35.57 1.23 13.76
CA ASN A 315 -35.50 -0.03 13.00
C ASN A 315 -34.11 -0.65 13.10
N LYS A 316 -33.06 0.18 13.18
CA LYS A 316 -31.67 -0.25 13.41
C LYS A 316 -31.51 -0.94 14.77
N MET A 317 -32.23 -0.51 15.81
CA MET A 317 -32.18 -1.11 17.14
C MET A 317 -32.70 -2.56 17.16
N ILE A 318 -33.82 -2.85 16.49
CA ILE A 318 -34.40 -4.19 16.43
C ILE A 318 -33.47 -5.15 15.68
N ARG A 319 -32.87 -4.69 14.56
CA ARG A 319 -31.85 -5.47 13.83
C ARG A 319 -30.64 -5.78 14.71
N LYS A 320 -30.07 -4.77 15.38
CA LYS A 320 -28.96 -4.98 16.32
C LYS A 320 -29.30 -5.96 17.46
N LYS A 321 -30.55 -5.96 17.94
CA LYS A 321 -31.00 -6.87 19.00
C LYS A 321 -31.11 -8.32 18.50
N ILE A 322 -31.54 -8.55 17.26
CA ILE A 322 -31.53 -9.91 16.70
C ILE A 322 -30.10 -10.41 16.48
N ASP A 323 -29.21 -9.55 15.97
CA ASP A 323 -27.83 -9.93 15.68
C ASP A 323 -27.09 -10.31 16.98
N ARG A 324 -27.31 -9.54 18.05
CA ARG A 324 -26.78 -9.88 19.38
C ARG A 324 -27.38 -11.17 19.92
N PHE A 325 -28.67 -11.40 19.73
CA PHE A 325 -29.33 -12.63 20.15
C PHE A 325 -28.80 -13.86 19.40
N GLU A 326 -28.53 -13.74 18.10
CA GLU A 326 -27.89 -14.78 17.28
C GLU A 326 -26.49 -15.10 17.81
N HIS A 327 -25.69 -14.06 18.09
CA HIS A 327 -24.35 -14.23 18.65
C HIS A 327 -24.37 -14.87 20.05
N ASP A 328 -25.30 -14.48 20.91
CA ASP A 328 -25.48 -15.07 22.24
C ASP A 328 -25.83 -16.56 22.16
N LEU A 329 -26.68 -16.96 21.22
CA LEU A 329 -27.06 -18.36 21.00
C LEU A 329 -25.99 -19.17 20.27
N ALA A 330 -25.14 -18.52 19.47
CA ALA A 330 -24.00 -19.17 18.82
C ALA A 330 -23.02 -19.78 19.84
N LYS A 331 -22.85 -19.14 21.01
CA LYS A 331 -22.05 -19.66 22.14
C LYS A 331 -22.54 -21.01 22.66
N TYR A 332 -23.80 -21.35 22.41
CA TYR A 332 -24.43 -22.61 22.81
C TYR A 332 -24.68 -23.55 21.61
N GLY A 333 -24.02 -23.32 20.47
CA GLY A 333 -24.20 -24.11 19.25
C GLY A 333 -25.57 -23.94 18.57
N LYS A 334 -26.34 -22.90 18.95
CA LYS A 334 -27.68 -22.60 18.43
C LYS A 334 -27.71 -21.35 17.54
N GLY A 335 -26.57 -20.90 17.04
CA GLY A 335 -26.46 -19.80 16.08
C GLY A 335 -27.14 -20.12 14.75
N ARG A 336 -27.51 -19.09 13.98
CA ARG A 336 -28.15 -19.22 12.66
C ARG A 336 -27.13 -19.63 11.60
N LYS A 337 -27.52 -20.50 10.67
CA LYS A 337 -26.65 -20.86 9.53
C LYS A 337 -26.67 -19.75 8.46
N PRO A 338 -25.62 -19.57 7.65
CA PRO A 338 -25.54 -18.47 6.67
C PRO A 338 -26.71 -18.42 5.66
N SER A 339 -27.22 -19.58 5.24
CA SER A 339 -28.34 -19.71 4.29
C SER A 339 -29.72 -19.80 4.96
N GLU A 340 -29.79 -19.69 6.28
CA GLU A 340 -31.01 -19.92 7.04
C GLU A 340 -31.77 -18.62 7.30
N THR A 341 -33.08 -18.63 7.05
CA THR A 341 -33.97 -17.50 7.38
C THR A 341 -34.22 -17.44 8.89
N ILE A 342 -34.65 -16.29 9.40
CA ILE A 342 -35.00 -16.13 10.81
C ILE A 342 -36.13 -17.11 11.22
N ASP A 343 -37.08 -17.34 10.32
CA ASP A 343 -38.18 -18.28 10.52
C ASP A 343 -37.66 -19.71 10.73
N HIS A 344 -36.86 -20.21 9.79
CA HIS A 344 -36.27 -21.55 9.86
C HIS A 344 -35.36 -21.73 11.07
N TRP A 345 -34.58 -20.69 11.40
CA TRP A 345 -33.69 -20.70 12.55
C TRP A 345 -34.44 -20.83 13.88
N LEU A 346 -35.46 -20.00 14.10
CA LEU A 346 -36.24 -20.03 15.35
C LEU A 346 -36.99 -21.36 15.50
N THR A 347 -37.47 -21.95 14.41
CA THR A 347 -38.04 -23.30 14.42
C THR A 347 -36.99 -24.36 14.77
N ARG A 348 -35.79 -24.29 14.19
CA ARG A 348 -34.72 -25.28 14.44
C ARG A 348 -34.24 -25.30 15.89
N ILE A 349 -34.22 -24.13 16.55
CA ILE A 349 -33.82 -24.05 17.96
C ILE A 349 -34.99 -24.33 18.92
N ASP A 350 -36.15 -24.78 18.42
CA ASP A 350 -37.31 -25.17 19.22
C ASP A 350 -37.88 -24.01 20.06
N VAL A 351 -37.97 -22.81 19.47
CA VAL A 351 -38.71 -21.69 20.08
C VAL A 351 -40.22 -21.92 19.95
N ASP A 352 -40.95 -21.68 21.03
CA ASP A 352 -42.42 -21.68 21.04
C ASP A 352 -43.01 -20.93 19.83
N LYS A 353 -43.97 -21.57 19.17
CA LYS A 353 -44.54 -21.11 17.89
C LYS A 353 -45.19 -19.74 18.01
N ASN A 354 -45.83 -19.44 19.14
CA ASN A 354 -46.50 -18.16 19.36
C ASN A 354 -45.49 -17.03 19.64
N GLN A 355 -44.38 -17.34 20.31
CA GLN A 355 -43.29 -16.39 20.54
C GLN A 355 -42.49 -16.11 19.26
N SER A 356 -42.18 -17.15 18.49
CA SER A 356 -41.42 -17.01 17.25
C SER A 356 -42.17 -16.20 16.20
N MET A 357 -43.48 -16.44 15.99
CA MET A 357 -44.28 -15.66 15.04
C MET A 357 -44.25 -14.15 15.34
N LYS A 358 -44.50 -13.76 16.59
CA LYS A 358 -44.49 -12.34 17.01
C LYS A 358 -43.12 -11.70 16.80
N MET A 359 -42.06 -12.45 17.10
CA MET A 359 -40.69 -11.98 16.95
C MET A 359 -40.29 -11.79 15.47
N ILE A 360 -40.71 -12.74 14.62
CA ILE A 360 -40.51 -12.70 13.17
C ILE A 360 -41.22 -11.51 12.55
N GLU A 361 -42.48 -11.27 12.92
CA GLU A 361 -43.28 -10.18 12.36
C GLU A 361 -42.64 -8.81 12.62
N VAL A 362 -42.23 -8.56 13.87
CA VAL A 362 -41.56 -7.31 14.27
C VAL A 362 -40.21 -7.16 13.57
N TYR A 363 -39.45 -8.25 13.42
CA TYR A 363 -38.17 -8.21 12.70
C TYR A 363 -38.36 -7.95 11.20
N LYS A 364 -39.34 -8.57 10.54
CA LYS A 364 -39.65 -8.33 9.13
C LYS A 364 -40.06 -6.87 8.90
N LYS A 365 -40.90 -6.30 9.78
CA LYS A 365 -41.23 -4.85 9.75
C LYS A 365 -39.99 -3.98 9.87
N ALA A 366 -39.06 -4.31 10.77
CA ALA A 366 -37.81 -3.57 10.93
C ALA A 366 -36.85 -3.74 9.74
N ARG A 367 -36.86 -4.90 9.06
CA ARG A 367 -35.95 -5.23 7.95
C ARG A 367 -36.39 -4.63 6.62
N TYR A 368 -37.68 -4.67 6.33
CA TYR A 368 -38.21 -4.19 5.05
C TYR A 368 -38.78 -2.77 5.14
N GLY A 369 -38.84 -2.18 6.34
CA GLY A 369 -39.20 -0.77 6.52
C GLY A 369 -40.65 -0.43 6.17
N VAL A 370 -41.50 -1.45 6.04
CA VAL A 370 -42.86 -1.33 5.49
C VAL A 370 -43.80 -0.59 6.44
N GLU A 371 -43.56 -0.64 7.77
CA GLU A 371 -44.46 -0.04 8.77
C GLU A 371 -43.73 0.54 9.99
N LYS A 372 -44.34 1.54 10.64
CA LYS A 372 -43.88 2.05 11.94
C LYS A 372 -44.18 1.05 13.05
N ILE A 373 -43.14 0.59 13.75
CA ILE A 373 -43.27 -0.37 14.84
C ILE A 373 -43.67 0.37 16.13
N ASN A 374 -44.82 -0.01 16.70
CA ASN A 374 -45.36 0.61 17.92
C ASN A 374 -44.50 0.23 19.15
N LYS A 375 -44.57 1.04 20.22
CA LYS A 375 -43.86 0.81 21.49
C LYS A 375 -44.24 -0.52 22.13
N GLN A 376 -45.49 -0.95 22.00
CA GLN A 376 -45.97 -2.22 22.56
C GLN A 376 -45.30 -3.43 21.89
N ASP A 377 -45.23 -3.44 20.56
CA ASP A 377 -44.58 -4.50 19.78
C ASP A 377 -43.09 -4.59 20.10
N LYS A 378 -42.43 -3.45 20.31
CA LYS A 378 -41.02 -3.41 20.73
C LYS A 378 -40.79 -4.03 22.09
N ARG A 379 -41.65 -3.73 23.06
CA ARG A 379 -41.56 -4.31 24.41
C ARG A 379 -41.76 -5.83 24.34
N SER A 380 -42.81 -6.26 23.65
CA SER A 380 -43.11 -7.68 23.40
C SER A 380 -41.94 -8.41 22.71
N PHE A 381 -41.29 -7.79 21.73
CA PHE A 381 -40.12 -8.33 21.05
C PHE A 381 -38.92 -8.50 22.00
N ILE A 382 -38.61 -7.48 22.80
CA ILE A 382 -37.50 -7.54 23.78
C ILE A 382 -37.77 -8.61 24.85
N ASP A 383 -39.00 -8.68 25.33
CA ASP A 383 -39.39 -9.66 26.35
C ASP A 383 -39.32 -11.10 25.80
N SER A 384 -39.69 -11.30 24.53
CA SER A 384 -39.56 -12.58 23.84
C SER A 384 -38.08 -13.00 23.75
N ILE A 385 -37.18 -12.11 23.33
CA ILE A 385 -35.73 -12.39 23.31
C ILE A 385 -35.21 -12.76 24.70
N LYS A 386 -35.60 -12.02 25.75
CA LYS A 386 -35.17 -12.30 27.12
C LYS A 386 -35.66 -13.66 27.61
N LYS A 387 -36.93 -14.01 27.35
CA LYS A 387 -37.51 -15.30 27.73
C LYS A 387 -36.79 -16.46 27.06
N ILE A 388 -36.55 -16.35 25.75
CA ILE A 388 -35.86 -17.39 25.00
C ILE A 388 -34.42 -17.55 25.52
N LYS A 389 -33.68 -16.45 25.70
CA LYS A 389 -32.31 -16.49 26.26
C LYS A 389 -32.28 -17.11 27.66
N GLY A 390 -33.28 -16.81 28.50
CA GLY A 390 -33.42 -17.39 29.83
C GLY A 390 -33.65 -18.91 29.80
N ASN A 391 -34.47 -19.40 28.87
CA ASN A 391 -34.74 -20.83 28.72
C ASN A 391 -33.49 -21.62 28.31
N PHE A 392 -32.64 -21.06 27.44
CA PHE A 392 -31.38 -21.70 27.06
C PHE A 392 -30.33 -21.66 28.16
N LYS A 393 -30.28 -20.59 28.97
CA LYS A 393 -29.36 -20.51 30.11
C LYS A 393 -29.71 -21.50 31.23
N LYS A 394 -30.98 -21.92 31.34
CA LYS A 394 -31.45 -22.89 32.34
C LYS A 394 -31.37 -24.36 31.92
N LYS A 395 -31.20 -24.64 30.62
CA LYS A 395 -31.13 -26.00 30.06
C LYS A 395 -29.71 -26.57 30.00
N ILE A 396 -28.74 -25.83 30.53
CA ILE A 396 -27.33 -26.21 30.77
C ILE A 396 -27.19 -26.27 32.28
#